data_AF-A0A3C1MWE4-F1
#
_entry.id   AF-A0A3C1MWE4-F1
#
_cell.length_a   1.000
_cell.length_b   1.000
_cell.length_c   1.000
_cell.angle_alpha   90.00
_cell.angle_beta   90.00
_cell.angle_gamma   90.00
#
_symmetry.space_group_name_H-M   'P 1'
#
loop_
_entity.id
_entity.type
_entity.pdbx_description
1 polymer ?
#
loop_
_entity_poly.entity_id
_entity_poly.type
_entity_poly.pdbx_seq_one_letter_code
_entity_poly.pdbx_strand_id
1 'polypeptide(L)'
;VVAHFHYVLVSGALFSIFAGVYYWLPKWTGHMYNEKLGKLHFWLSAISMNILFFPMHFLGLAGMPRRIPDYALQFTEFNQIASIGGFIFGASQLIFLFIVLQTVRGGVKATDKVWEGAEG
;
A
#
# COMPACT_ATOMS: atom_id res chain seq x y z
N VAL A 1 -16.73 -4.62 11.04
CA VAL A 1 -15.65 -5.60 11.31
C VAL A 1 -14.62 -5.64 10.19
N VAL A 2 -15.01 -5.96 8.94
CA VAL A 2 -14.05 -6.06 7.81
C VAL A 2 -13.28 -4.76 7.62
N ALA A 3 -13.97 -3.62 7.52
CA ALA A 3 -13.34 -2.31 7.38
C ALA A 3 -12.34 -2.01 8.51
N HIS A 4 -12.79 -2.11 9.78
CA HIS A 4 -11.95 -1.88 10.95
C HIS A 4 -10.67 -2.72 10.96
N PHE A 5 -10.78 -4.04 10.76
CA PHE A 5 -9.62 -4.93 10.78
C PHE A 5 -8.61 -4.58 9.69
N HIS A 6 -9.08 -4.31 8.47
CA HIS A 6 -8.20 -3.94 7.38
C HIS A 6 -7.59 -2.54 7.56
N TYR A 7 -8.30 -1.61 8.20
CA TYR A 7 -7.72 -0.32 8.53
C TYR A 7 -6.49 -0.50 9.41
N VAL A 8 -6.61 -1.23 10.53
CA VAL A 8 -5.49 -1.41 11.46
C VAL A 8 -4.39 -2.30 10.88
N LEU A 9 -4.75 -3.38 10.17
CA LEU A 9 -3.76 -4.30 9.61
C LEU A 9 -2.99 -3.68 8.43
N VAL A 10 -3.70 -3.03 7.50
CA VAL A 10 -3.06 -2.46 6.31
C VAL A 10 -2.29 -1.20 6.68
N SER A 11 -2.90 -0.21 7.35
CA SER A 11 -2.18 1.02 7.70
C SER A 11 -1.15 0.83 8.81
N GLY A 12 -1.33 -0.17 9.68
CA GLY A 12 -0.35 -0.55 10.68
C GLY A 12 0.71 -1.45 10.08
N ALA A 13 0.42 -2.76 9.99
CA ALA A 13 1.43 -3.76 9.66
C ALA A 13 2.01 -3.58 8.24
N LEU A 14 1.17 -3.43 7.22
CA LEU A 14 1.67 -3.41 5.83
C LEU A 14 2.46 -2.13 5.52
N PHE A 15 1.97 -0.96 5.96
CA PHE A 15 2.71 0.29 5.77
C PHE A 15 4.01 0.34 6.59
N SER A 16 4.04 -0.28 7.78
CA SER A 16 5.30 -0.46 8.52
C SER A 16 6.29 -1.36 7.77
N ILE A 17 5.82 -2.42 7.11
CA ILE A 17 6.67 -3.25 6.25
C ILE A 17 7.23 -2.43 5.09
N PHE A 18 6.40 -1.64 4.40
CA PHE A 18 6.89 -0.77 3.33
C PHE A 18 7.93 0.24 3.83
N ALA A 19 7.67 0.89 4.97
CA ALA A 19 8.60 1.82 5.57
C ALA A 19 9.94 1.14 5.88
N GLY A 20 9.91 -0.07 6.48
CA GLY A 20 11.11 -0.86 6.72
C GLY A 20 11.86 -1.20 5.43
N VAL A 21 11.15 -1.64 4.39
CA VAL A 21 11.78 -1.94 3.10
C VAL A 21 12.43 -0.68 2.52
N TYR A 22 11.74 0.44 2.40
CA TYR A 22 12.37 1.67 1.89
C TYR A 22 13.57 2.12 2.73
N TYR A 23 13.50 1.97 4.05
CA TYR A 23 14.58 2.35 4.94
C TYR A 23 15.83 1.46 4.80
N TRP A 24 15.68 0.14 4.63
CA TRP A 24 16.82 -0.78 4.57
C TRP A 24 17.25 -1.17 3.15
N LEU A 25 16.41 -0.94 2.13
CA LEU A 25 16.67 -1.33 0.75
C LEU A 25 18.03 -0.82 0.22
N PRO A 26 18.45 0.45 0.47
CA PRO A 26 19.77 0.89 0.05
C PRO A 26 20.92 0.18 0.76
N LYS A 27 20.74 -0.17 2.04
CA LYS A 27 21.77 -0.89 2.81
C LYS A 27 21.90 -2.34 2.35
N TRP A 28 20.79 -2.98 1.97
CA TRP A 28 20.80 -4.36 1.47
C TRP A 28 21.36 -4.48 0.05
N THR A 29 21.11 -3.50 -0.79
CA THR A 29 21.44 -3.58 -2.23
C THR A 29 22.66 -2.77 -2.64
N GLY A 30 23.12 -1.85 -1.80
CA GLY A 30 24.18 -0.89 -2.14
C GLY A 30 23.75 0.19 -3.13
N HIS A 31 22.46 0.30 -3.45
CA HIS A 31 21.93 1.24 -4.43
C HIS A 31 20.72 2.01 -3.87
N MET A 32 20.60 3.30 -4.21
CA MET A 32 19.45 4.11 -3.86
C MET A 32 18.25 3.80 -4.76
N TYR A 33 17.07 3.68 -4.15
CA TYR A 33 15.81 3.65 -4.88
C TYR A 33 15.42 5.04 -5.38
N ASN A 34 14.54 5.11 -6.38
CA ASN A 34 14.04 6.38 -6.88
C ASN A 34 12.99 6.97 -5.94
N GLU A 35 13.33 8.05 -5.24
CA GLU A 35 12.46 8.78 -4.31
C GLU A 35 11.12 9.23 -4.93
N LYS A 36 11.10 9.62 -6.22
CA LYS A 36 9.86 10.02 -6.88
C LYS A 36 8.91 8.83 -7.02
N LEU A 37 9.43 7.66 -7.38
CA LEU A 37 8.64 6.44 -7.48
C LEU A 37 8.21 5.93 -6.10
N GLY A 38 9.07 6.05 -5.08
CA GLY A 38 8.72 5.72 -3.69
C GLY A 38 7.54 6.55 -3.18
N LYS A 39 7.59 7.87 -3.39
CA LYS A 39 6.48 8.78 -3.05
C LYS A 39 5.21 8.49 -3.84
N LEU A 40 5.35 8.16 -5.13
CA LEU A 40 4.22 7.75 -5.97
C LEU A 40 3.54 6.48 -5.42
N HIS A 41 4.33 5.45 -5.11
CA HIS A 41 3.82 4.22 -4.50
C HIS A 41 3.11 4.53 -3.17
N PHE A 42 3.71 5.34 -2.29
CA PHE A 42 3.11 5.71 -1.02
C PHE A 42 1.74 6.38 -1.21
N TRP A 43 1.66 7.44 -2.03
CA TRP A 43 0.41 8.19 -2.21
C TRP A 43 -0.67 7.37 -2.90
N LEU A 44 -0.31 6.58 -3.92
CA LEU A 44 -1.26 5.68 -4.57
C LEU A 44 -1.81 4.65 -3.58
N SER A 45 -0.94 4.00 -2.81
CA SER A 45 -1.34 3.00 -1.81
C SER A 45 -2.19 3.63 -0.69
N ALA A 46 -1.83 4.81 -0.19
CA ALA A 46 -2.57 5.49 0.89
C ALA A 46 -3.97 5.94 0.45
N ILE A 47 -4.09 6.54 -0.73
CA ILE A 47 -5.37 7.02 -1.25
C ILE A 47 -6.26 5.83 -1.62
N SER A 48 -5.73 4.85 -2.35
CA SER A 48 -6.51 3.68 -2.78
C SER A 48 -6.96 2.79 -1.62
N MET A 49 -6.14 2.64 -0.56
CA MET A 49 -6.56 1.97 0.67
C MET A 49 -7.81 2.62 1.27
N ASN A 50 -7.85 3.95 1.35
CA ASN A 50 -9.01 4.65 1.89
C ASN A 50 -10.23 4.47 0.98
N ILE A 51 -10.06 4.57 -0.35
CA ILE A 51 -11.16 4.32 -1.30
C ILE A 51 -11.67 2.87 -1.20
N LEU A 52 -10.78 1.90 -0.96
CA LEU A 52 -11.13 0.49 -0.82
C LEU A 52 -11.90 0.21 0.48
N PHE A 53 -11.34 0.61 1.63
CA PHE A 53 -11.85 0.18 2.94
C PHE A 53 -12.82 1.17 3.60
N PHE A 54 -12.79 2.45 3.25
CA PHE A 54 -13.70 3.43 3.87
C PHE A 54 -15.17 3.13 3.53
N PRO A 55 -15.56 2.87 2.26
CA PRO A 55 -16.94 2.55 1.90
C PRO A 55 -17.50 1.32 2.62
N MET A 56 -16.65 0.38 3.01
CA MET A 56 -17.06 -0.82 3.74
C MET A 56 -17.62 -0.51 5.13
N HIS A 57 -17.35 0.66 5.72
CA HIS A 57 -18.03 1.10 6.93
C HIS A 57 -19.51 1.31 6.67
N PHE A 58 -19.88 1.98 5.58
CA PHE A 58 -21.27 2.21 5.20
C PHE A 58 -21.98 0.92 4.83
N LEU A 59 -21.32 0.01 4.11
CA LEU A 59 -21.86 -1.33 3.82
C LEU A 59 -22.17 -2.11 5.10
N GLY A 60 -21.26 -2.06 6.08
CA GLY A 60 -21.46 -2.71 7.37
C GLY A 60 -22.61 -2.08 8.17
N LEU A 61 -22.74 -0.75 8.17
CA LEU A 61 -23.84 -0.04 8.81
C LEU A 61 -25.19 -0.30 8.14
N ALA A 62 -25.20 -0.48 6.81
CA ALA A 62 -26.37 -0.85 6.03
C ALA A 62 -26.74 -2.35 6.14
N GLY A 63 -26.02 -3.11 6.97
CA GLY A 63 -26.34 -4.50 7.29
C GLY A 63 -25.85 -5.55 6.28
N MET A 64 -24.91 -5.20 5.39
CA MET A 64 -24.34 -6.16 4.45
C MET A 64 -23.60 -7.30 5.19
N PRO A 65 -24.02 -8.57 5.05
CA PRO A 65 -23.32 -9.68 5.66
C PRO A 65 -21.95 -9.91 5.02
N ARG A 66 -20.98 -10.35 5.82
CA ARG A 66 -19.63 -10.73 5.35
C ARG A 66 -19.65 -12.09 4.65
N ARG A 67 -18.66 -12.34 3.79
CA ARG A 67 -18.41 -13.65 3.14
C ARG A 67 -19.55 -14.12 2.24
N ILE A 68 -20.20 -13.20 1.54
CA ILE A 68 -21.24 -13.50 0.56
C ILE A 68 -20.67 -13.27 -0.84
N PRO A 69 -20.83 -14.20 -1.78
CA PRO A 69 -20.31 -14.06 -3.14
C PRO A 69 -21.12 -13.09 -4.01
N ASP A 70 -22.37 -12.79 -3.63
CA ASP A 70 -23.29 -11.91 -4.35
C ASP A 70 -24.07 -11.02 -3.38
N TYR A 71 -24.57 -9.87 -3.82
CA TYR A 71 -25.22 -8.88 -2.95
C TYR A 71 -26.44 -8.24 -3.60
N ALA A 72 -27.38 -7.79 -2.76
CA ALA A 72 -28.55 -7.04 -3.23
C ALA A 72 -28.15 -5.71 -3.88
N LEU A 73 -28.93 -5.25 -4.86
CA LEU A 73 -28.64 -4.06 -5.67
C LEU A 73 -28.40 -2.79 -4.84
N GLN A 74 -29.01 -2.67 -3.66
CA GLN A 74 -28.81 -1.56 -2.72
C GLN A 74 -27.35 -1.38 -2.25
N PHE A 75 -26.50 -2.41 -2.37
CA PHE A 75 -25.10 -2.36 -1.96
C PHE A 75 -24.13 -2.07 -3.12
N THR A 76 -24.65 -1.91 -4.34
CA THR A 76 -23.84 -1.86 -5.57
C THR A 76 -22.85 -0.69 -5.58
N GLU A 77 -23.31 0.52 -5.27
CA GLU A 77 -22.48 1.73 -5.39
C GLU A 77 -21.22 1.65 -4.52
N PHE A 78 -21.37 1.34 -3.23
CA PHE A 78 -20.23 1.22 -2.33
C PHE A 78 -19.33 0.03 -2.65
N ASN A 79 -19.87 -1.09 -3.16
CA ASN A 79 -19.05 -2.22 -3.62
C ASN A 79 -18.26 -1.88 -4.89
N GLN A 80 -18.83 -1.10 -5.82
CA GLN A 80 -18.13 -0.64 -7.01
C GLN A 80 -16.98 0.30 -6.65
N ILE A 81 -17.21 1.28 -5.76
CA ILE A 81 -16.15 2.18 -5.27
C ILE A 81 -15.04 1.37 -4.60
N ALA A 82 -15.39 0.45 -3.71
CA ALA A 82 -14.43 -0.41 -3.04
C ALA A 82 -13.61 -1.24 -4.05
N SER A 83 -14.26 -1.79 -5.08
CA SER A 83 -13.59 -2.57 -6.13
C SER A 83 -12.58 -1.74 -6.91
N ILE A 84 -12.95 -0.51 -7.29
CA ILE A 84 -12.02 0.43 -7.95
C ILE A 84 -10.81 0.71 -7.06
N GLY A 85 -11.05 1.01 -5.77
CA GLY A 85 -9.98 1.17 -4.79
C GLY A 85 -9.08 -0.06 -4.70
N GLY A 86 -9.67 -1.26 -4.75
CA GLY A 86 -8.96 -2.54 -4.74
C GLY A 86 -8.05 -2.75 -5.93
N PHE A 87 -8.51 -2.45 -7.15
CA PHE A 87 -7.69 -2.55 -8.35
C PHE A 87 -6.54 -1.53 -8.33
N ILE A 88 -6.78 -0.29 -7.90
CA ILE A 88 -5.72 0.73 -7.79
C ILE A 88 -4.69 0.32 -6.72
N PHE A 89 -5.14 -0.19 -5.58
CA PHE A 89 -4.26 -0.67 -4.51
C PHE A 89 -3.42 -1.86 -4.98
N GLY A 90 -4.02 -2.81 -5.72
CA GLY A 90 -3.29 -3.93 -6.32
C GLY A 90 -2.25 -3.47 -7.34
N ALA A 91 -2.61 -2.50 -8.19
CA ALA A 91 -1.69 -1.92 -9.18
C ALA A 91 -0.52 -1.17 -8.50
N SER A 92 -0.75 -0.47 -7.38
CA SER A 92 0.33 0.20 -6.65
C SER A 92 1.36 -0.80 -6.10
N GLN A 93 0.97 -2.03 -5.77
CA GLN A 93 1.92 -3.07 -5.35
C GLN A 93 2.87 -3.51 -6.48
N LEU A 94 2.42 -3.44 -7.74
CA LEU A 94 3.29 -3.70 -8.88
C LEU A 94 4.37 -2.62 -9.03
N ILE A 95 4.04 -1.36 -8.69
CA ILE A 95 5.00 -0.26 -8.64
C ILE A 95 6.04 -0.54 -7.55
N PHE A 96 5.60 -0.99 -6.36
CA PHE A 96 6.51 -1.38 -5.29
C PHE A 96 7.48 -2.49 -5.71
N LEU A 97 6.96 -3.56 -6.32
CA LEU A 97 7.78 -4.65 -6.84
C LEU A 97 8.78 -4.14 -7.88
N PHE A 98 8.34 -3.28 -8.79
CA PHE A 98 9.21 -2.67 -9.79
C PHE A 98 10.35 -1.85 -9.14
N ILE A 99 10.05 -1.05 -8.11
CA ILE A 99 11.06 -0.28 -7.38
C ILE A 99 12.10 -1.22 -6.75
N VAL A 100 11.66 -2.25 -6.04
CA VAL A 100 12.57 -3.21 -5.40
C VAL A 100 13.46 -3.90 -6.44
N LEU A 101 12.88 -4.39 -7.54
CA LEU A 101 13.64 -5.05 -8.61
C LEU A 101 14.62 -4.09 -9.29
N GLN A 102 14.21 -2.84 -9.53
CA GLN A 102 15.11 -1.83 -10.09
C GLN A 102 16.30 -1.61 -9.16
N THR A 103 16.07 -1.38 -7.87
CA THR A 103 17.14 -1.11 -6.91
C THR A 103 18.08 -2.29 -6.72
N VAL A 104 17.57 -3.53 -6.73
CA VAL A 104 18.39 -4.75 -6.68
C VAL A 104 19.25 -4.93 -7.94
N ARG A 105 18.72 -4.59 -9.12
CA ARG A 105 19.45 -4.70 -10.40
C ARG A 105 20.53 -3.63 -10.58
N GLY A 106 20.53 -2.60 -9.76
CA GLY A 106 21.53 -1.54 -9.73
C GLY A 106 20.93 -0.15 -9.85
N GLY A 107 21.79 0.87 -9.84
CA GLY A 107 21.36 2.26 -9.91
C GLY A 107 22.40 3.20 -9.35
N VAL A 108 21.95 4.32 -8.80
CA VAL A 108 22.82 5.25 -8.08
C VAL A 108 23.36 4.53 -6.84
N LYS A 109 24.68 4.50 -6.67
CA LYS A 109 25.29 3.88 -5.48
C LYS A 109 24.80 4.59 -4.22
N ALA A 110 24.42 3.80 -3.23
CA ALA A 110 24.13 4.29 -1.89
C ALA A 110 25.42 4.84 -1.27
N THR A 111 25.31 5.96 -0.57
CA THR A 111 26.41 6.50 0.26
C THR A 111 26.59 5.63 1.50
N ASP A 112 27.79 5.63 2.11
CA ASP A 112 28.02 4.88 3.35
C ASP A 112 27.08 5.35 4.47
N LYS A 113 26.78 6.65 4.48
CA LYS A 113 25.75 7.31 5.30
C LYS A 113 24.54 7.64 4.44
N VAL A 114 23.67 6.66 4.22
CA VAL A 114 22.44 6.84 3.45
C VAL A 114 21.47 7.79 4.15
N TRP A 115 21.39 7.68 5.49
CA TRP A 115 20.47 8.45 6.32
C TRP A 115 21.23 9.46 7.17
N GLU A 116 20.59 10.59 7.45
CA GLU A 116 21.15 11.63 8.31
C GLU A 116 21.46 11.08 9.70
N GLY A 117 22.67 11.38 10.21
CA GLY A 117 23.10 10.90 11.52
C GLY A 117 23.49 9.42 11.60
N ALA A 118 23.60 8.70 10.48
CA ALA A 118 24.12 7.33 10.49
C ALA A 118 25.59 7.30 10.95
N GLU A 119 25.85 6.62 12.06
CA GLU A 119 27.18 6.27 12.55
C GLU A 119 27.43 4.78 12.24
N GLY A 120 28.33 4.51 11.30
CA GLY A 120 28.66 3.15 10.85
C GLY A 120 29.59 3.17 9.65
#